data_AF-A0A9D1G5T4-F1
#
_entry.id   AF-A0A9D1G5T4-F1
#
_cell.length_a   1.000
_cell.length_b   1.000
_cell.length_c   1.000
_cell.angle_alpha   90.00
_cell.angle_beta   90.00
_cell.angle_gamma   90.00
#
_symmetry.space_group_name_H-M   'P 1'
#
loop_
_entity.id
_entity.type
_entity.pdbx_description
1 polymer ?
#
loop_
_entity_poly.entity_id
_entity_poly.type
_entity_poly.pdbx_seq_one_letter_code
_entity_poly.pdbx_strand_id
1 'polypeptide(L)'
;MIVNGNIKPRPLTEAELADRKRGVFDSYANYLVFCGKCGRMRKTNMYVMRAEAYIDELNAKGETCPDCGAQDWTLGYPENSASGFVKY
;
A
#
# COMPACT_ATOMS: atom_id res chain seq x y z
N MET A 1 0.06 6.58 14.22
CA MET A 1 1.32 6.13 13.60
C MET A 1 1.86 7.28 12.76
N ILE A 2 3.14 7.58 12.89
CA ILE A 2 3.80 8.61 12.08
C ILE A 2 4.06 8.00 10.70
N VAL A 3 3.32 8.44 9.70
CA VAL A 3 3.61 8.17 8.29
C VAL A 3 4.65 9.19 7.82
N ASN A 4 5.73 8.71 7.20
CA ASN A 4 6.76 9.60 6.67
C ASN A 4 6.24 10.28 5.39
N GLY A 5 6.01 11.60 5.45
CA GLY A 5 5.49 12.39 4.32
C GLY A 5 6.43 12.46 3.11
N ASN A 6 7.71 12.08 3.26
CA ASN A 6 8.66 12.05 2.14
C ASN A 6 8.51 10.81 1.26
N ILE A 7 7.76 9.79 1.70
CA ILE A 7 7.53 8.58 0.90
C ILE A 7 6.34 8.83 -0.01
N LYS A 8 6.58 8.81 -1.32
CA LYS A 8 5.52 8.81 -2.32
C LYS A 8 5.12 7.37 -2.63
N PRO A 9 3.86 6.97 -2.39
CA PRO A 9 3.41 5.63 -2.75
C PRO A 9 3.09 5.55 -4.25
N ARG A 10 3.29 4.37 -4.83
CA ARG A 10 2.76 3.96 -6.14
C ARG A 10 1.96 2.66 -5.98
N PRO A 11 0.93 2.43 -6.81
CA PRO A 11 0.26 1.14 -6.85
C PRO A 11 1.23 0.05 -7.35
N LEU A 12 0.89 -1.21 -7.06
CA LEU A 12 1.55 -2.33 -7.70
C LEU A 12 1.30 -2.30 -9.21
N THR A 13 2.35 -2.59 -9.98
CA THR A 13 2.30 -2.75 -11.42
C THR A 13 1.56 -4.03 -11.80
N GLU A 14 1.14 -4.14 -13.06
CA GLU A 14 0.47 -5.35 -13.57
C GLU A 14 1.32 -6.61 -13.41
N ALA A 15 2.64 -6.49 -13.58
CA ALA A 15 3.58 -7.59 -13.37
C ALA A 15 3.61 -8.03 -11.90
N GLU A 16 3.74 -7.08 -10.96
CA GLU A 16 3.73 -7.36 -9.52
C GLU A 16 2.39 -7.97 -9.06
N LEU A 17 1.28 -7.53 -9.64
CA LEU A 17 -0.05 -8.12 -9.39
C LEU A 17 -0.17 -9.54 -9.97
N ALA A 18 0.43 -9.80 -11.14
CA ALA A 18 0.45 -11.14 -11.73
C ALA A 18 1.30 -12.11 -10.89
N ASP A 19 2.47 -11.66 -10.43
CA ASP A 19 3.33 -12.41 -9.50
C ASP A 19 2.61 -12.66 -8.18
N ARG A 20 1.88 -11.66 -7.66
CA ARG A 20 1.06 -11.80 -6.46
C ARG A 20 0.02 -12.92 -6.60
N LYS A 21 -0.67 -13.00 -7.76
CA LYS A 21 -1.64 -14.08 -8.06
C LYS A 21 -0.98 -15.46 -8.13
N ARG A 22 0.31 -15.52 -8.48
CA ARG A 22 1.10 -16.76 -8.51
C ARG A 22 1.72 -17.11 -7.15
N GLY A 23 1.49 -16.29 -6.12
CA GLY A 23 2.11 -16.46 -4.80
C GLY A 23 3.57 -16.00 -4.74
N VAL A 24 4.05 -15.26 -5.73
CA VAL A 24 5.39 -14.67 -5.77
C VAL A 24 5.30 -13.24 -5.28
N PHE A 25 5.88 -12.96 -4.11
CA PHE A 25 5.91 -11.63 -3.51
C PHE A 25 7.12 -11.53 -2.59
N ASP A 26 7.59 -10.31 -2.38
CA ASP A 26 8.73 -10.07 -1.49
C ASP A 26 8.27 -10.11 -0.04
N SER A 27 8.65 -11.16 0.69
CA SER A 27 8.29 -11.36 2.09
C SER A 27 8.92 -10.33 3.03
N TYR A 28 9.96 -9.60 2.59
CA TYR A 28 10.68 -8.60 3.41
C TYR A 28 10.37 -7.16 3.00
N ALA A 29 9.54 -6.95 1.98
CA ALA A 29 9.15 -5.63 1.52
C ALA A 29 8.31 -4.85 2.55
N ASN A 30 8.45 -3.52 2.55
CA ASN A 30 7.51 -2.63 3.22
C ASN A 30 6.36 -2.28 2.26
N TYR A 31 5.20 -2.87 2.51
CA TYR A 31 3.98 -2.60 1.77
C TYR A 31 3.30 -1.35 2.33
N LEU A 32 2.95 -0.44 1.43
CA LEU A 32 2.25 0.79 1.75
C LEU A 32 0.76 0.60 1.53
N VAL A 33 -0.04 0.95 2.53
CA VAL A 33 -1.48 1.12 2.40
C VAL A 33 -1.76 2.61 2.27
N PHE A 34 -2.34 3.01 1.16
CA PHE A 34 -2.56 4.42 0.81
C PHE A 34 -3.85 4.60 0.01
N CYS A 35 -4.30 5.85 -0.14
CA CYS A 35 -5.46 6.19 -0.95
C CYS A 35 -5.09 6.19 -2.44
N GLY A 36 -5.73 5.35 -3.25
CA GLY A 36 -5.52 5.27 -4.71
C GLY A 36 -5.90 6.54 -5.46
N LYS A 37 -6.80 7.37 -4.89
CA LYS A 37 -7.21 8.66 -5.48
C LYS A 37 -6.21 9.80 -5.27
N CYS A 38 -5.68 9.95 -4.06
CA CYS A 38 -4.87 11.13 -3.70
C CYS A 38 -3.45 10.81 -3.21
N GLY A 39 -3.08 9.53 -3.11
CA GLY A 39 -1.75 9.12 -2.67
C GLY A 39 -1.50 9.21 -1.17
N ARG A 40 -2.48 9.61 -0.35
CA ARG A 40 -2.27 9.72 1.11
C ARG A 40 -1.99 8.35 1.73
N MET A 41 -0.81 8.22 2.32
CA MET A 41 -0.46 7.04 3.10
C MET A 41 -1.27 6.97 4.40
N ARG A 42 -1.76 5.76 4.70
CA ARG A 42 -2.41 5.43 5.95
C ARG A 42 -1.49 4.66 6.88
N LYS A 43 -0.79 3.65 6.36
CA LYS A 43 0.02 2.74 7.17
C LYS A 43 1.05 2.00 6.31
N THR A 44 2.16 1.62 6.91
CA THR A 44 3.13 0.66 6.35
C THR A 44 2.99 -0.69 7.05
N ASN A 45 3.14 -1.78 6.31
CA ASN A 45 3.09 -3.14 6.85
C ASN A 45 4.26 -3.96 6.31
N MET A 46 4.87 -4.76 7.20
CA MET A 46 6.03 -5.61 6.88
C MET A 46 5.65 -6.91 6.15
N TYR A 47 4.38 -7.10 5.77
CA TYR A 47 3.90 -8.27 5.02
C TYR A 47 2.68 -7.90 4.19
N VAL A 48 2.60 -8.42 2.97
CA VAL A 48 1.48 -8.15 2.06
C VAL A 48 0.15 -8.66 2.60
N MET A 49 0.11 -9.86 3.20
CA MET A 49 -1.12 -10.42 3.79
C MET A 49 -1.70 -9.49 4.87
N ARG A 50 -0.82 -8.85 5.65
CA ARG A 50 -1.22 -7.91 6.70
C ARG A 50 -1.69 -6.58 6.12
N ALA A 51 -1.11 -6.15 5.00
CA ALA A 51 -1.55 -4.97 4.28
C ALA A 51 -2.95 -5.17 3.66
N GLU A 52 -3.17 -6.31 3.01
CA GLU A 52 -4.46 -6.69 2.43
C GLU A 52 -5.55 -6.82 3.50
N ALA A 53 -5.30 -7.57 4.58
CA ALA A 53 -6.23 -7.68 5.70
C ALA A 53 -6.58 -6.31 6.31
N TYR A 54 -5.61 -5.39 6.36
CA TYR A 54 -5.87 -4.03 6.85
C TYR A 54 -6.73 -3.21 5.87
N ILE A 55 -6.56 -3.38 4.56
CA ILE A 55 -7.44 -2.77 3.56
C ILE A 55 -8.87 -3.30 3.71
N ASP A 56 -9.03 -4.61 3.89
CA ASP A 56 -10.34 -5.24 4.13
C ASP A 56 -11.00 -4.70 5.40
N GLU A 57 -10.25 -4.54 6.50
CA GLU A 57 -10.74 -3.92 7.73
C GLU A 57 -11.21 -2.47 7.50
N LEU A 58 -10.47 -1.67 6.73
CA LEU A 58 -10.86 -0.29 6.41
C LEU A 58 -12.13 -0.25 5.57
N ASN A 59 -12.23 -1.12 4.57
CA ASN A 59 -13.41 -1.24 3.71
C ASN A 59 -14.63 -1.71 4.50
N ALA A 60 -14.47 -2.72 5.35
CA ALA A 60 -15.55 -3.24 6.21
C ALA A 60 -16.05 -2.19 7.22
N LYS A 61 -15.19 -1.30 7.69
CA LYS A 61 -15.55 -0.18 8.58
C LYS A 61 -16.15 1.02 7.85
N GLY A 62 -16.14 1.04 6.52
CA GLY A 62 -16.57 2.22 5.77
C GLY A 62 -15.59 3.40 5.89
N GLU A 63 -14.33 3.15 6.25
CA GLU A 63 -13.34 4.21 6.45
C GLU A 63 -13.02 4.92 5.14
N THR A 64 -13.20 6.22 5.09
CA THR A 64 -12.85 7.05 3.93
C THR A 64 -11.51 7.74 4.11
N CYS A 65 -10.84 8.05 3.01
CA CYS A 65 -9.62 8.86 3.04
C CYS A 65 -9.89 10.21 3.72
N PRO A 66 -9.13 10.60 4.76
CA PRO A 66 -9.38 11.85 5.48
C PRO A 66 -9.10 13.11 4.64
N ASP A 67 -8.37 12.99 3.52
CA ASP A 67 -8.00 14.14 2.69
C ASP A 67 -8.95 14.39 1.52
N CYS A 68 -9.42 13.32 0.87
CA CYS A 68 -10.26 13.44 -0.33
C CYS A 68 -11.64 12.78 -0.19
N GLY A 69 -11.92 12.14 0.95
CA GLY A 69 -13.20 11.46 1.19
C GLY A 69 -13.40 10.15 0.41
N ALA A 70 -12.46 9.74 -0.44
CA ALA A 70 -12.59 8.53 -1.23
C ALA A 70 -12.41 7.25 -0.38
N GLN A 71 -13.24 6.24 -0.63
CA GLN A 71 -13.08 4.89 -0.09
C GLN A 71 -12.31 4.01 -1.09
N ASP A 72 -11.08 4.41 -1.39
CA ASP A 72 -10.23 3.76 -2.40
C ASP A 72 -8.88 3.40 -1.78
N TRP A 73 -8.90 2.52 -0.79
CA TRP A 73 -7.67 2.05 -0.13
C TRP A 73 -7.00 1.00 -0.98
N THR A 74 -5.71 1.21 -1.24
CA THR A 74 -4.92 0.34 -2.10
C THR A 74 -3.56 0.03 -1.51
N LEU A 75 -2.93 -0.97 -2.12
CA LEU A 75 -1.66 -1.59 -1.78
C LEU A 75 -0.60 -1.13 -2.78
N GLY A 76 0.61 -0.90 -2.30
CA GLY A 76 1.74 -0.71 -3.19
C GLY A 76 3.08 -0.51 -2.50
N TYR A 77 4.01 0.10 -3.24
CA TYR A 77 5.39 0.32 -2.83
C TYR A 77 5.75 1.81 -2.88
N PRO A 78 6.88 2.22 -2.28
CA PRO A 78 7.47 3.51 -2.60
C PRO A 78 7.71 3.65 -4.11
N GLU A 79 7.46 4.84 -4.66
CA GLU A 79 7.63 5.15 -6.09
C GLU A 79 9.03 4.78 -6.61
N ASN A 80 10.06 5.00 -5.80
CA ASN A 80 11.46 4.71 -6.07
C ASN A 80 11.88 3.25 -5.77
N SER A 81 10.93 2.33 -5.57
CA SER A 81 11.21 0.96 -5.18
C SER A 81 10.43 -0.08 -5.99
N ALA A 82 11.08 -1.18 -6.32
CA ALA A 82 10.46 -2.39 -6.89
C ALA A 82 10.28 -3.51 -5.85
N SER A 83 10.76 -3.29 -4.61
CA SER A 83 10.78 -4.29 -3.53
C SER A 83 10.33 -3.73 -2.18
N GLY A 84 9.61 -2.60 -2.18
CA GLY A 84 9.14 -1.95 -0.95
C GLY A 84 10.21 -1.28 -0.08
N PHE A 85 11.50 -1.43 -0.39
CA PHE A 85 12.59 -0.72 0.29
C PHE A 85 12.79 0.67 -0.29
N VAL A 86 12.77 1.70 0.56
CA VAL A 86 13.09 3.07 0.15
C VAL A 86 14.56 3.12 -0.26
N LYS A 87 14.84 3.52 -1.51
CA LYS A 87 16.21 3.84 -1.96
C LYS A 87 16.46 5.33 -1.76
N TYR A 88 17.48 5.66 -0.96
CA TYR A 88 17.91 7.05 -0.76
C TYR A 88 18.70 7.57 -1.96
#